data_AF-A0A843BII6-F1
#
_entry.id   AF-A0A843BII6-F1
#
_cell.length_a   1.000
_cell.length_b   1.000
_cell.length_c   1.000
_cell.angle_alpha   90.00
_cell.angle_beta   90.00
_cell.angle_gamma   90.00
#
_symmetry.space_group_name_H-M   'P 1'
#
loop_
_entity.id
_entity.type
_entity.pdbx_description
1 polymer ?
#
loop_
_entity_poly.entity_id
_entity_poly.type
_entity_poly.pdbx_seq_one_letter_code
_entity_poly.pdbx_strand_id
1 'polypeptide(L)'
;MVKLTLPSNLEDKIFEIKYSDDNVSKITSYFPLNESEKQEIVSIMNVDFSEFYSIFTDTVSEEEWNKTKEQIKKRFNDELFRIDKKP
;
A
#
# COMPACT_ATOMS: atom_id res chain seq x y z
N MET A 1 4.83 -6.16 19.94
CA MET A 1 4.75 -5.79 18.51
C MET A 1 3.29 -5.67 18.14
N VAL A 2 2.75 -4.46 18.10
CA VAL A 2 1.39 -4.24 17.58
C VAL A 2 1.52 -4.26 16.07
N LYS A 3 1.31 -5.44 15.47
CA LYS A 3 1.13 -5.50 14.02
C LYS A 3 -0.16 -4.76 13.72
N LEU A 4 -0.07 -3.77 12.83
CA LEU A 4 -1.25 -3.10 12.32
C LEU A 4 -2.11 -4.14 11.60
N THR A 5 -3.21 -4.56 12.23
CA THR A 5 -4.17 -5.48 11.62
C THR A 5 -5.15 -4.66 10.80
N LEU A 6 -4.84 -4.52 9.52
CA LEU A 6 -5.75 -3.95 8.55
C LEU A 6 -6.67 -5.04 8.02
N PRO A 7 -7.89 -4.68 7.60
CA PRO A 7 -8.75 -5.62 6.92
C PRO A 7 -8.12 -6.01 5.57
N SER A 8 -8.33 -7.24 5.15
CA SER A 8 -7.62 -7.87 4.02
C SER A 8 -7.77 -7.11 2.69
N ASN A 9 -8.87 -6.37 2.51
CA ASN A 9 -9.09 -5.48 1.37
C ASN A 9 -8.09 -4.29 1.32
N LEU A 10 -7.70 -3.76 2.48
CA LEU A 10 -6.69 -2.69 2.59
C LEU A 10 -5.28 -3.26 2.53
N GLU A 11 -5.04 -4.36 3.24
CA GLU A 11 -3.73 -5.02 3.26
C GLU A 11 -3.29 -5.42 1.85
N ASP A 12 -4.21 -5.93 1.01
CA ASP A 12 -3.91 -6.28 -0.39
C ASP A 12 -3.45 -5.07 -1.23
N LYS A 13 -3.97 -3.88 -0.94
CA LYS A 13 -3.61 -2.63 -1.63
C LYS A 13 -2.34 -2.00 -1.09
N ILE A 14 -1.89 -2.41 0.09
CA ILE A 14 -0.67 -1.91 0.71
C ILE A 14 0.51 -2.71 0.19
N PHE A 15 1.50 -1.99 -0.33
CA PHE A 15 2.74 -2.59 -0.80
C PHE A 15 3.71 -2.79 0.36
N GLU A 16 3.91 -1.76 1.18
CA GLU A 16 4.84 -1.77 2.29
C GLU A 16 4.36 -0.84 3.41
N ILE A 17 4.53 -1.28 4.65
CA ILE A 17 4.37 -0.43 5.84
C ILE A 17 5.74 -0.35 6.52
N LYS A 18 6.28 0.86 6.63
CA LYS A 18 7.47 1.14 7.42
C LYS A 18 7.09 1.52 8.83
N TYR A 19 7.82 0.95 9.78
CA TYR A 19 7.67 1.23 11.20
C TYR A 19 8.95 1.93 11.70
N SER A 20 8.80 2.96 12.53
CA SER A 20 9.88 3.62 13.25
C SER A 20 9.53 3.60 14.73
N ASP A 21 10.42 3.03 15.56
CA ASP A 21 10.29 3.00 17.03
C ASP A 21 8.87 2.65 17.51
N ASP A 22 8.34 1.54 16.99
CA ASP A 22 7.00 0.98 17.26
C ASP A 22 5.78 1.71 16.66
N ASN A 23 5.95 2.84 15.97
CA ASN A 23 4.87 3.52 15.25
C ASN A 23 4.98 3.32 13.74
N VAL A 24 3.84 3.36 13.05
CA VAL A 24 3.85 3.40 11.59
C VAL A 24 4.42 4.74 11.14
N SER A 25 5.56 4.70 10.48
CA SER A 25 6.25 5.88 9.96
C SER A 25 5.81 6.22 8.55
N LYS A 26 5.56 5.21 7.71
CA LYS A 26 5.17 5.41 6.32
C LYS A 26 4.34 4.24 5.83
N ILE A 27 3.21 4.53 5.17
CA ILE A 27 2.41 3.53 4.49
C ILE A 27 2.56 3.78 2.99
N THR A 28 3.05 2.78 2.28
CA THR A 28 3.18 2.80 0.83
C THR A 28 2.19 1.79 0.25
N SER A 29 1.18 2.29 -0.45
CA SER A 29 0.23 1.48 -1.20
C SER A 29 0.59 1.42 -2.68
N TYR A 30 0.01 0.48 -3.42
CA TYR A 30 0.14 0.46 -4.87
C TYR A 30 -0.48 1.73 -5.47
N PHE A 31 -1.70 2.05 -5.08
CA PHE A 31 -2.45 3.21 -5.55
C PHE A 31 -2.83 4.16 -4.41
N PRO A 32 -3.20 5.42 -4.70
CA PRO A 32 -3.65 6.35 -3.68
C PRO A 32 -4.89 5.79 -2.98
N LEU A 33 -4.81 5.65 -1.66
CA LEU A 33 -5.97 5.25 -0.86
C LEU A 33 -7.02 6.36 -0.87
N ASN A 34 -8.28 5.96 -0.88
CA ASN A 34 -9.41 6.87 -0.78
C ASN A 34 -9.48 7.48 0.63
N GLU A 35 -10.18 8.60 0.79
CA GLU A 35 -10.29 9.25 2.11
C GLU A 35 -10.91 8.34 3.16
N SER A 36 -11.93 7.55 2.81
CA SER A 36 -12.55 6.58 3.72
C SER A 36 -11.53 5.53 4.21
N GLU A 37 -10.69 5.02 3.32
CA GLU A 37 -9.66 4.03 3.64
C GLU A 37 -8.58 4.63 4.55
N LYS A 38 -8.15 5.86 4.26
CA LYS A 38 -7.20 6.59 5.12
C LYS A 38 -7.78 6.82 6.51
N GLN A 39 -9.03 7.25 6.60
CA GLN A 39 -9.73 7.45 7.86
C GLN A 39 -9.88 6.15 8.66
N GLU A 40 -10.15 5.03 7.99
CA GLU A 40 -10.22 3.72 8.62
C GLU A 40 -8.85 3.31 9.20
N ILE A 41 -7.77 3.48 8.44
CA ILE A 41 -6.41 3.19 8.92
C ILE A 41 -6.04 4.08 10.11
N VAL A 42 -6.29 5.38 10.03
CA VAL A 42 -6.06 6.36 11.11
C VAL A 42 -6.87 5.98 12.35
N SER A 43 -8.12 5.54 12.18
CA SER A 43 -8.98 5.08 13.26
C SER A 43 -8.47 3.79 13.90
N ILE A 44 -7.97 2.83 13.11
CA ILE A 44 -7.36 1.59 13.61
C ILE A 44 -6.07 1.87 14.37
N MET A 45 -5.23 2.77 13.84
CA MET A 45 -3.99 3.18 14.48
C MET A 45 -4.22 4.02 15.73
N ASN A 46 -5.38 4.69 15.83
CA ASN A 46 -5.73 5.63 16.90
C ASN A 46 -4.66 6.72 17.10
N VAL A 47 -3.98 7.11 16.02
CA VAL A 47 -3.01 8.21 15.98
C VAL A 47 -3.22 8.98 14.69
N ASP A 48 -2.93 10.28 14.72
CA ASP A 48 -3.02 11.12 13.53
C ASP A 48 -1.88 10.77 12.56
N PHE A 49 -2.23 10.17 11.43
CA PHE A 49 -1.28 9.67 10.44
C PHE A 49 -1.61 10.23 9.05
N SER A 50 -0.64 10.90 8.44
CA SER A 50 -0.80 11.57 7.15
C SER A 50 0.21 11.12 6.09
N GLU A 51 1.20 10.31 6.47
CA GLU A 51 2.30 9.84 5.61
C GLU A 51 1.87 8.65 4.74
N PHE A 52 0.78 8.84 3.99
CA PHE A 52 0.30 7.90 2.98
C PHE A 52 0.96 8.19 1.63
N TYR A 53 1.65 7.20 1.10
CA TYR A 53 2.29 7.23 -0.19
C TYR A 53 1.69 6.18 -1.09
N SER A 54 1.65 6.48 -2.37
CA SER A 54 1.29 5.50 -3.39
C SER A 54 2.43 5.38 -4.38
N ILE A 55 2.62 4.17 -4.89
CA ILE A 55 3.59 3.91 -5.95
C ILE A 55 3.10 4.53 -7.26
N PHE A 56 1.84 4.29 -7.58
CA PHE A 56 1.15 4.87 -8.71
C PHE A 56 0.37 6.10 -8.26
N THR A 57 0.30 7.11 -9.12
CA THR A 57 -0.50 8.33 -8.87
C THR A 57 -1.94 8.17 -9.35
N ASP A 58 -2.24 7.12 -10.11
CA ASP A 58 -3.58 6.85 -10.63
C ASP A 58 -4.51 6.35 -9.52
N THR A 59 -5.70 6.92 -9.40
CA THR A 59 -6.75 6.35 -8.57
C THR A 59 -7.46 5.24 -9.33
N VAL A 60 -7.54 4.05 -8.73
CA VAL A 60 -8.29 2.93 -9.29
C VAL A 60 -9.49 2.60 -8.42
N SER A 61 -10.62 2.28 -9.07
CA SER A 61 -11.77 1.73 -8.38
C SER A 61 -11.50 0.31 -7.89
N GLU A 62 -12.32 -0.19 -6.96
CA GLU A 62 -12.16 -1.55 -6.43
C GLU A 62 -12.37 -2.65 -7.49
N GLU A 63 -13.23 -2.38 -8.48
CA GLU A 63 -13.41 -3.24 -9.64
C GLU A 63 -12.14 -3.28 -10.52
N GLU A 64 -11.58 -2.10 -10.80
CA GLU A 64 -10.33 -2.00 -11.56
C GLU A 64 -9.17 -2.61 -10.80
N TRP A 65 -9.08 -2.40 -9.48
CA TRP A 65 -8.08 -3.04 -8.63
C TRP A 65 -8.17 -4.56 -8.76
N ASN A 66 -9.36 -5.15 -8.63
CA ASN A 66 -9.51 -6.60 -8.78
C ASN A 66 -9.12 -7.12 -10.16
N LYS A 67 -9.34 -6.33 -11.23
CA LYS A 67 -8.92 -6.67 -12.59
C LYS A 67 -7.42 -6.47 -12.85
N THR A 68 -6.81 -5.47 -12.20
CA THR A 68 -5.44 -5.01 -12.49
C THR A 68 -4.40 -5.49 -11.47
N LYS A 69 -4.80 -5.92 -10.26
CA LYS A 69 -3.89 -6.35 -9.19
C LYS A 69 -2.88 -7.41 -9.64
N GLU A 70 -3.31 -8.36 -10.46
CA GLU A 70 -2.45 -9.41 -11.02
C GLU A 70 -1.41 -8.82 -11.98
N GLN A 71 -1.83 -7.89 -12.84
CA GLN A 71 -0.94 -7.22 -13.78
C GLN A 71 0.05 -6.31 -13.04
N ILE A 72 -0.39 -5.62 -12.00
CA ILE A 72 0.45 -4.74 -11.20
C ILE A 72 1.47 -5.54 -10.43
N LYS A 73 1.05 -6.58 -9.70
CA LYS A 73 1.98 -7.49 -9.00
C LYS A 73 2.98 -8.09 -9.97
N LYS A 74 2.54 -8.53 -11.15
CA LYS A 74 3.41 -9.06 -12.20
C LYS A 74 4.40 -8.00 -12.72
N ARG A 75 3.92 -6.80 -13.04
CA ARG A 75 4.74 -5.70 -13.57
C ARG A 75 5.73 -5.18 -12.53
N PHE A 76 5.33 -5.13 -11.26
CA PHE A 76 6.21 -4.79 -10.15
C PHE A 76 7.33 -5.81 -9.99
N ASN A 77 6.99 -7.09 -10.04
CA ASN A 77 7.95 -8.16 -9.96
C ASN A 77 8.89 -8.13 -11.18
N ASP A 78 8.35 -7.96 -12.39
CA ASP A 78 9.14 -7.85 -13.60
C ASP A 78 10.05 -6.61 -13.60
N GLU A 79 9.62 -5.46 -13.07
CA GLU A 79 10.48 -4.28 -12.96
C GLU A 79 11.57 -4.47 -11.90
N LEU A 80 11.27 -5.03 -10.73
CA LEU A 80 12.27 -5.37 -9.70
C LEU A 80 13.32 -6.36 -10.24
N PHE A 81 12.88 -7.40 -10.96
CA PHE A 81 13.77 -8.41 -11.54
C PHE A 81 14.54 -7.93 -12.78
N ARG A 82 14.10 -6.87 -13.45
CA ARG A 82 14.87 -6.27 -14.56
C ARG A 82 16.07 -5.46 -14.08
N ILE A 83 16.10 -5.01 -12.83
CA ILE A 83 17.23 -4.23 -12.28
C ILE A 83 18.45 -5.13 -12.04
N ASP A 84 18.27 -6.43 -11.79
CA ASP A 84 19.37 -7.39 -11.57
C ASP A 84 19.96 -7.98 -12.85
N LYS A 85 19.44 -7.63 -14.03
CA LYS A 85 20.10 -7.95 -15.31
C LYS A 85 21.01 -6.80 -15.73
N LYS A 86 22.06 -6.55 -14.95
CA LYS A 86 23.27 -5.94 -15.51
C LYS A 86 24.03 -7.04 -16.28
N PRO A 87 24.36 -6.81 -17.56
CA PRO A 87 25.23 -7.72 -18.32
C PRO A 87 26.63 -7.82 -17.72
#